data_AF-A0A7J6QDI0-F1
#
_entry.id   AF-A0A7J6QDI0-F1
#
_cell.length_a   1.000
_cell.length_b   1.000
_cell.length_c   1.000
_cell.angle_alpha   90.00
_cell.angle_beta   90.00
_cell.angle_gamma   90.00
#
_symmetry.space_group_name_H-M   'P 1'
#
loop_
_entity.id
_entity.type
_entity.pdbx_description
1 polymer ?
#
loop_
_entity_poly.entity_id
_entity_poly.type
_entity_poly.pdbx_seq_one_letter_code
_entity_poly.pdbx_strand_id
1 'polypeptide(L)'
;MHVDKRFLEKYMPRFSGKSQKVIDAFYCLRRAASAGLKLGYLHYRILDVSTLKELAKRWDPKALEAFTGKRATHRALEDIQDSINELKHYRDCGFINCKASH
;
A
#
# COMPACT_ATOMS: atom_id res chain seq x y z
N MET A 1 0.28 -1.29 -8.32
CA MET A 1 -0.82 -1.56 -9.28
C MET A 1 -1.10 -0.27 -10.03
N HIS A 2 -1.00 -0.27 -11.36
CA HIS A 2 -1.34 0.88 -12.19
C HIS A 2 -2.73 0.61 -12.77
N VAL A 3 -3.75 1.40 -12.42
CA VAL A 3 -5.10 1.19 -12.95
C VAL A 3 -5.18 1.91 -14.29
N ASP A 4 -5.64 1.19 -15.31
CA ASP A 4 -5.72 1.71 -16.67
C ASP A 4 -6.67 2.92 -16.75
N LYS A 5 -6.24 3.97 -17.45
CA LYS A 5 -7.02 5.21 -17.59
C LYS A 5 -8.39 4.97 -18.25
N ARG A 6 -8.47 4.00 -19.18
CA ARG A 6 -9.71 3.59 -19.84
C ARG A 6 -10.69 2.90 -18.88
N PHE A 7 -10.16 2.18 -17.88
CA PHE A 7 -10.98 1.59 -16.82
C PHE A 7 -11.60 2.68 -15.93
N LEU A 8 -10.81 3.69 -15.56
CA LEU A 8 -11.29 4.81 -14.75
C LEU A 8 -12.34 5.66 -15.50
N GLU A 9 -12.12 5.94 -16.77
CA GLU A 9 -13.10 6.69 -17.58
C GLU A 9 -14.44 5.95 -17.71
N LYS A 10 -14.41 4.62 -17.85
CA LYS A 10 -15.62 3.80 -17.99
C LYS A 10 -16.41 3.64 -16.68
N TYR A 11 -15.73 3.38 -15.57
CA TYR A 11 -16.40 3.00 -14.31
C TYR A 11 -16.40 4.09 -13.25
N MET A 12 -15.51 5.09 -13.35
CA MET A 12 -15.34 6.18 -12.40
C MET A 12 -15.06 7.54 -13.09
N PRO A 13 -15.93 7.99 -14.01
CA PRO A 13 -15.68 9.16 -14.86
C PRO A 13 -15.45 10.45 -14.07
N ARG A 14 -16.05 10.59 -12.88
CA ARG A 14 -15.84 11.76 -11.99
C ARG A 14 -14.43 11.86 -11.42
N PHE A 15 -13.66 10.77 -11.49
CA PHE A 15 -12.33 10.67 -10.91
C PHE A 15 -11.24 10.55 -11.99
N SER A 16 -11.58 10.55 -13.28
CA SER A 16 -10.57 10.57 -14.33
C SER A 16 -9.74 11.86 -14.24
N GLY A 17 -8.45 11.73 -13.98
CA GLY A 17 -7.53 12.85 -13.73
C GLY A 17 -7.29 13.20 -12.26
N LYS A 18 -7.89 12.48 -11.30
CA LYS A 18 -7.50 12.55 -9.87
C LYS A 18 -6.37 11.57 -9.55
N SER A 19 -5.63 11.81 -8.48
CA SER A 19 -4.56 10.91 -8.02
C SER A 19 -5.10 9.51 -7.75
N GLN A 20 -4.46 8.48 -8.32
CA GLN A 20 -4.80 7.07 -8.16
C GLN A 20 -5.06 6.70 -6.69
N LYS A 21 -4.25 7.22 -5.76
CA LYS A 21 -4.38 6.95 -4.32
C LYS A 21 -5.69 7.49 -3.73
N VAL A 22 -6.18 8.63 -4.21
CA VAL A 22 -7.47 9.21 -3.78
C VAL A 22 -8.63 8.36 -4.28
N ILE A 23 -8.51 7.87 -5.52
CA ILE A 23 -9.50 6.99 -6.14
C ILE A 23 -9.57 5.68 -5.37
N ASP A 24 -8.42 5.05 -5.10
CA ASP A 24 -8.34 3.78 -4.39
C ASP A 24 -8.88 3.91 -2.95
N ALA A 25 -8.53 4.98 -2.23
CA ALA A 25 -9.06 5.25 -0.89
C ALA A 25 -10.60 5.38 -0.91
N PHE A 26 -11.14 6.19 -1.83
CA PHE A 26 -12.58 6.41 -1.94
C PHE A 26 -13.32 5.15 -2.41
N TYR A 27 -12.72 4.39 -3.32
CA TYR A 27 -13.24 3.11 -3.80
C TYR A 27 -13.30 2.08 -2.68
N CYS A 28 -12.22 1.94 -1.90
CA CYS A 28 -12.17 1.05 -0.74
C CYS A 28 -13.21 1.43 0.31
N LEU A 29 -13.33 2.72 0.65
CA LEU A 29 -14.34 3.24 1.58
C LEU A 29 -15.76 2.96 1.11
N ARG A 30 -16.06 3.25 -0.16
CA ARG A 30 -17.38 3.01 -0.76
C ARG A 30 -17.72 1.53 -0.80
N ARG A 31 -16.76 0.68 -1.19
CA ARG A 31 -16.95 -0.77 -1.25
C ARG A 31 -17.12 -1.38 0.14
N ALA A 32 -16.37 -0.91 1.13
CA ALA A 32 -16.54 -1.29 2.53
C ALA A 32 -17.95 -0.92 3.02
N ALA A 33 -18.41 0.31 2.78
CA ALA A 33 -19.77 0.73 3.12
C ALA A 33 -20.84 -0.13 2.41
N SER A 34 -20.67 -0.42 1.12
CA SER A 34 -21.57 -1.31 0.37
C SER A 34 -21.52 -2.77 0.84
N ALA A 35 -20.41 -3.22 1.42
CA ALA A 35 -20.26 -4.55 2.03
C ALA A 35 -20.76 -4.60 3.49
N GLY A 36 -21.36 -3.51 4.00
CA GLY A 36 -21.85 -3.43 5.37
C GLY A 36 -20.76 -3.24 6.43
N LEU A 37 -19.51 -2.96 6.02
CA LEU A 37 -18.47 -2.58 6.97
C LEU A 37 -18.80 -1.19 7.54
N LYS A 38 -18.92 -1.12 8.87
CA LYS A 38 -19.05 0.18 9.56
C LYS A 38 -17.77 0.99 9.34
N LEU A 39 -17.95 2.28 9.03
CA LEU A 39 -16.87 3.26 8.85
C LEU A 39 -15.93 3.38 10.07
N GLY A 40 -16.30 2.83 11.24
CA GLY A 40 -15.44 2.77 12.42
C GLY A 40 -14.40 1.65 12.44
N TYR A 41 -14.45 0.68 11.52
CA TYR A 41 -13.45 -0.40 11.44
C TYR A 41 -12.17 -0.01 10.68
N LEU A 42 -12.21 1.07 9.89
CA LEU A 42 -11.09 1.54 9.08
C LEU A 42 -10.79 2.98 9.45
N HIS A 43 -9.52 3.25 9.77
CA HIS A 43 -9.04 4.60 10.03
C HIS A 43 -8.79 5.35 8.71
N TYR A 44 -8.91 6.69 8.70
CA TYR A 44 -8.69 7.50 7.50
C TYR A 44 -7.25 7.46 6.99
N ARG A 45 -6.29 7.10 7.85
CA ARG A 45 -4.88 6.94 7.46
C ARG A 45 -4.68 5.59 6.79
N ILE A 46 -4.20 5.64 5.55
CA ILE A 46 -3.82 4.46 4.80
C ILE A 46 -2.30 4.31 4.89
N LEU A 47 -1.84 3.14 5.33
CA LEU A 47 -0.43 2.78 5.31
C LEU A 47 -0.17 1.89 4.10
N ASP A 48 0.63 2.40 3.16
CA ASP A 48 0.96 1.72 1.91
C ASP A 48 2.45 1.32 1.91
N VAL A 49 2.70 0.02 2.03
CA VAL A 49 4.06 -0.56 2.06
C VAL A 49 4.81 -0.29 0.75
N SER A 50 4.12 -0.12 -0.38
CA SER A 50 4.77 0.22 -1.65
C SER A 50 5.37 1.62 -1.65
N THR A 51 4.82 2.54 -0.85
CA THR A 51 5.42 3.87 -0.66
C THR A 51 6.75 3.75 0.09
N LEU A 52 6.84 2.88 1.10
CA LEU A 52 8.10 2.61 1.80
C LEU A 52 9.12 1.95 0.88
N LYS A 53 8.68 1.02 0.01
CA LYS A 53 9.54 0.40 -1.00
C LYS A 53 10.18 1.41 -1.94
N GLU A 54 9.40 2.37 -2.44
CA GLU A 54 9.91 3.42 -3.33
C GLU A 54 10.85 4.39 -2.61
N LEU A 55 10.63 4.65 -1.31
CA LEU A 55 11.55 5.45 -0.48
C LEU A 55 12.85 4.68 -0.20
N ALA A 56 12.76 3.42 0.21
CA ALA A 56 13.91 2.55 0.44
C ALA A 56 14.77 2.45 -0.83
N LYS A 57 14.15 2.28 -2.00
CA LYS A 57 14.87 2.27 -3.28
C LYS A 57 15.73 3.52 -3.53
N ARG A 58 15.31 4.69 -3.03
CA ARG A 58 15.97 5.97 -3.27
C ARG A 58 16.93 6.38 -2.16
N TRP A 59 16.63 6.03 -0.91
CA TRP A 59 17.35 6.50 0.26
C TRP A 59 18.26 5.44 0.87
N ASP A 60 17.89 4.17 0.77
CA ASP A 60 18.72 3.05 1.24
C ASP A 60 18.49 1.80 0.37
N PRO A 61 19.15 1.73 -0.81
CA PRO A 61 19.00 0.60 -1.73
C PRO A 61 19.38 -0.75 -1.10
N LYS A 62 20.27 -0.76 -0.09
CA LYS A 62 20.71 -1.99 0.58
C LYS A 62 19.58 -2.61 1.40
N ALA A 63 18.76 -1.79 2.04
CA ALA A 63 17.57 -2.26 2.74
C ALA A 63 16.55 -2.91 1.79
N LEU A 64 16.46 -2.43 0.54
CA LEU A 64 15.61 -3.04 -0.48
C LEU A 64 16.15 -4.38 -0.98
N GLU A 65 17.45 -4.45 -1.29
CA GLU A 65 18.10 -5.67 -1.81
C GLU A 65 18.04 -6.83 -0.81
N ALA A 66 18.08 -6.52 0.49
CA ALA A 66 17.97 -7.52 1.54
C ALA A 66 16.56 -8.17 1.64
N PHE A 67 15.54 -7.60 0.97
CA PHE A 67 14.19 -8.17 0.94
C PHE A 67 14.02 -9.12 -0.25
N THR A 68 14.10 -10.43 0.01
CA THR A 68 13.94 -11.48 -1.03
C THR A 68 12.59 -12.22 -0.95
N GLY A 69 11.69 -11.79 -0.06
CA GLY A 69 10.58 -12.62 0.43
C GLY A 69 9.26 -12.60 -0.36
N LYS A 70 9.13 -11.87 -1.48
CA LYS A 70 7.84 -11.75 -2.17
C LYS A 70 7.51 -13.00 -2.99
N ARG A 71 6.54 -13.80 -2.52
CA ARG A 71 5.98 -14.94 -3.24
C ARG A 71 4.76 -14.43 -4.01
N ALA A 72 4.94 -14.12 -5.30
CA ALA A 72 3.90 -13.60 -6.19
C ALA A 72 2.87 -14.68 -6.60
N THR A 73 2.21 -15.32 -5.64
CA THR A 73 1.21 -16.37 -5.88
C THR A 73 -0.18 -15.83 -6.23
N HIS A 74 -0.35 -14.49 -6.28
CA HIS A 74 -1.58 -13.78 -6.64
C HIS A 74 -2.80 -14.12 -5.78
N ARG A 75 -2.59 -14.64 -4.55
CA ARG A 75 -3.64 -14.83 -3.56
C ARG A 75 -3.67 -13.65 -2.60
N ALA A 76 -4.84 -13.07 -2.40
CA ALA A 76 -5.01 -11.89 -1.54
C ALA A 76 -4.46 -12.07 -0.11
N LEU A 77 -4.58 -13.27 0.48
CA LEU A 77 -4.06 -13.54 1.81
C LEU A 77 -2.53 -13.56 1.85
N GLU A 78 -1.90 -14.15 0.83
CA GLU A 78 -0.45 -14.23 0.72
C GLU A 78 0.13 -12.84 0.41
N ASP A 79 -0.54 -12.04 -0.44
CA ASP A 79 -0.15 -10.65 -0.70
C ASP A 79 -0.16 -9.79 0.57
N ILE A 80 -1.12 -10.01 1.48
CA ILE A 80 -1.16 -9.34 2.79
C ILE A 80 0.00 -9.80 3.67
N GLN A 81 0.26 -11.11 3.74
CA GLN A 81 1.36 -11.66 4.54
C GLN A 81 2.72 -11.17 4.04
N ASP A 82 2.92 -11.12 2.73
CA ASP A 82 4.13 -10.58 2.11
C ASP A 82 4.31 -9.09 2.41
N SER A 83 3.23 -8.31 2.38
CA SER A 83 3.27 -6.89 2.75
C SER A 83 3.64 -6.68 4.23
N ILE A 84 3.15 -7.55 5.12
CA ILE A 84 3.51 -7.52 6.56
C ILE A 84 4.98 -7.87 6.75
N ASN A 85 5.48 -8.89 6.05
CA ASN A 85 6.88 -9.31 6.14
C ASN A 85 7.82 -8.24 5.57
N GLU A 86 7.44 -7.59 4.46
CA GLU A 86 8.16 -6.45 3.88
C GLU A 86 8.25 -5.28 4.88
N LEU A 87 7.17 -4.97 5.59
CA LEU A 87 7.18 -3.93 6.62
C LEU A 87 8.07 -4.29 7.81
N LYS A 88 8.06 -5.55 8.27
CA LYS A 88 8.96 -6.04 9.33
C LYS A 88 10.41 -5.91 8.92
N HIS A 89 10.74 -6.30 7.68
CA HIS A 89 12.07 -6.17 7.12
C HIS A 89 12.56 -4.72 7.15
N TYR A 90 11.75 -3.75 6.69
CA TYR A 90 12.12 -2.34 6.75
C TYR A 90 12.27 -1.80 8.18
N ARG A 91 11.57 -2.38 9.16
CA ARG A 91 11.77 -2.03 10.56
C ARG A 91 13.07 -2.60 11.11
N ASP A 92 13.38 -3.86 10.79
CA ASP A 92 14.53 -4.58 11.34
C ASP A 92 15.85 -4.12 10.70
N CYS A 93 15.83 -3.72 9.42
CA CYS A 93 16.95 -3.05 8.75
C CYS A 93 17.22 -1.61 9.27
N GLY A 94 16.40 -1.10 10.19
CA GLY A 94 16.57 0.25 10.74
C GLY A 94 16.09 1.38 9.82
N PHE A 95 15.56 1.08 8.63
CA PHE A 95 15.06 2.10 7.68
C PHE A 95 13.91 2.93 8.27
N ILE A 96 13.00 2.30 9.02
CA ILE A 96 11.88 2.97 9.70
C ILE A 96 12.24 3.34 11.13
N ASN A 97 13.19 2.64 11.73
CA ASN A 97 13.49 2.77 13.15
C ASN A 97 14.65 3.76 13.38
N CYS A 98 14.34 5.04 13.38
CA CYS A 98 15.22 6.03 14.00
C CYS A 98 15.13 5.82 15.52
N LYS A 99 16.11 5.15 16.12
CA LYS A 99 16.30 5.29 17.57
C LYS A 99 16.64 6.75 17.81
N ALA A 100 15.65 7.53 18.27
CA ALA A 100 15.94 8.84 18.83
C ALA A 100 16.86 8.59 20.04
N SER A 101 18.15 8.88 19.89
CA SER A 101 19.05 8.95 21.03
C SER A 101 18.61 10.16 21.85
N HIS A 102 17.90 9.92 22.94
CA HIS A 102 17.84 10.85 24.05
C HIS A 102 19.02 10.59 24.98
#